data_AF-F0ZF13-F1
#
_entry.id   AF-F0ZF13-F1
#
_cell.length_a   1.000
_cell.length_b   1.000
_cell.length_c   1.000
_cell.angle_alpha   90.00
_cell.angle_beta   90.00
_cell.angle_gamma   90.00
#
_symmetry.space_group_name_H-M   'P 1'
#
loop_
_entity.id
_entity.type
_entity.pdbx_description
1 polymer ?
#
loop_
_entity_poly.entity_id
_entity_poly.type
_entity_poly.pdbx_seq_one_letter_code
_entity_poly.pdbx_strand_id
1 'polypeptide(L)'
;MSTTTTTTISTTQSNIKLKYNIEDIVVDLPSFSKKFECNVCFNYILDTKKKEARQCIEGHIVCLPCWQQSLRGRKECTQCRSPVESVSKLSRNRFMEKEFEETLVKCPYSNQKIIKEAIGTQSINNINPNLIKLDILCDSVVKFKDLDNHLGNECHHRVFKCSCNLYYRIYSSEDHNKQCLLSNVKCEHCSKQIQRRLLQDHYKNDCATHLSKNLSKLSVKCDYQGCETELPIHKISDHITSHMNHLHSTIKQLENKNKEIMEKLEDVKSACNRSILEIVFLKGSLNNVRLGYANSLSSFWAISDYKSKLREYPHRKFLDSNAFNVGPFRFNWRIYPYGCPGNPGQTSLHLTSVELQGLDVTVWFNVRIENDNYLVERCKTFCFNEVHRTENGFPRLITSKELVFECIDKDGDLQIFFDIKIEKVESNEQDPLFS
;
A
#
# COMPACT_ATOMS: atom_id res chain seq x y z
N MET A 1 -31.46 10.31 -29.93
CA MET A 1 -30.56 9.82 -31.00
C MET A 1 -29.20 10.42 -30.74
N SER A 2 -28.27 9.65 -30.18
CA SER A 2 -26.96 10.15 -29.76
C SER A 2 -25.96 9.94 -30.90
N THR A 3 -25.53 11.02 -31.53
CA THR A 3 -24.48 11.02 -32.57
C THR A 3 -23.11 10.84 -31.93
N THR A 4 -22.58 9.62 -31.97
CA THR A 4 -21.23 9.29 -31.49
C THR A 4 -20.19 9.71 -32.53
N THR A 5 -19.57 10.86 -32.33
CA THR A 5 -18.42 11.32 -33.11
C THR A 5 -17.22 10.40 -32.84
N THR A 6 -16.91 9.53 -33.80
CA THR A 6 -15.80 8.58 -33.69
C THR A 6 -14.52 9.30 -34.12
N THR A 7 -13.75 9.81 -33.16
CA THR A 7 -12.43 10.40 -33.41
C THR A 7 -11.44 9.27 -33.71
N THR A 8 -11.28 8.92 -34.99
CA THR A 8 -10.25 8.01 -35.48
C THR A 8 -8.89 8.71 -35.42
N ILE A 9 -8.02 8.24 -34.53
CA ILE A 9 -6.59 8.62 -34.52
C ILE A 9 -5.99 8.09 -35.82
N SER A 10 -5.86 8.98 -36.82
CA SER A 10 -5.35 8.63 -38.14
C SER A 10 -3.85 8.38 -38.07
N THR A 11 -3.40 7.20 -38.48
CA THR A 11 -2.01 6.94 -38.85
C THR A 11 -1.55 8.02 -39.82
N THR A 12 -0.39 8.63 -39.57
CA THR A 12 0.14 9.67 -40.45
C THR A 12 0.60 9.06 -41.76
N GLN A 13 -0.07 9.42 -42.85
CA GLN A 13 0.22 8.93 -44.20
C GLN A 13 0.74 10.11 -45.03
N SER A 14 1.81 9.88 -45.79
CA SER A 14 2.37 10.89 -46.69
C SER A 14 2.31 10.41 -48.14
N ASN A 15 1.73 11.20 -49.02
CA ASN A 15 1.79 10.95 -50.46
C ASN A 15 3.24 11.07 -50.93
N ILE A 16 3.71 10.12 -51.75
CA ILE A 16 5.08 10.18 -52.27
C ILE A 16 5.20 11.31 -53.29
N LYS A 17 6.32 12.04 -53.24
CA LYS A 17 6.61 13.10 -54.20
C LYS A 17 7.28 12.50 -55.43
N LEU A 18 6.56 12.47 -56.55
CA LEU A 18 7.10 12.03 -57.84
C LEU A 18 8.06 13.09 -58.40
N LYS A 19 9.11 12.64 -59.09
CA LYS A 19 10.00 13.48 -59.90
C LYS A 19 9.87 13.03 -61.35
N TYR A 20 9.48 13.95 -62.22
CA TYR A 20 9.27 13.69 -63.63
C TYR A 20 9.45 14.99 -64.43
N ASN A 21 9.77 14.84 -65.71
CA ASN A 21 9.83 15.90 -66.71
C ASN A 21 8.59 15.82 -67.62
N ILE A 22 8.35 16.87 -68.41
CA ILE A 22 7.22 16.88 -69.36
C ILE A 22 7.30 15.74 -70.40
N GLU A 23 8.51 15.40 -70.83
CA GLU A 23 8.76 14.32 -71.80
C GLU A 23 8.36 12.93 -71.29
N ASP A 24 8.34 12.73 -69.97
CA ASP A 24 7.95 11.46 -69.36
C ASP A 24 6.43 11.21 -69.42
N ILE A 25 5.65 12.28 -69.64
CA ILE A 25 4.20 12.27 -69.47
C ILE A 25 3.43 12.75 -70.70
N VAL A 26 4.03 13.49 -71.64
CA VAL A 26 3.31 13.97 -72.83
C VAL A 26 2.88 12.79 -73.73
N VAL A 27 1.66 12.85 -74.26
CA VAL A 27 1.11 11.77 -75.10
C VAL A 27 1.77 11.70 -76.48
N ASP A 28 1.96 12.87 -77.11
CA ASP A 28 2.56 13.01 -78.44
C ASP A 28 3.83 13.87 -78.34
N LEU A 29 4.94 13.22 -77.98
CA LEU A 29 6.24 13.86 -77.83
C LEU A 29 6.73 14.51 -79.14
N PRO A 30 6.67 13.87 -80.33
CA PRO A 30 7.09 14.50 -81.58
C PRO A 30 6.36 15.81 -81.91
N SER A 31 5.04 15.86 -81.74
CA SER A 31 4.28 17.11 -81.96
C SER A 31 4.58 18.16 -80.89
N PHE A 32 4.80 17.72 -79.65
CA PHE A 32 5.18 18.58 -78.54
C PHE A 32 6.54 19.26 -78.77
N SER A 33 7.58 18.48 -79.12
CA SER A 33 8.94 19.01 -79.35
C SER A 33 8.95 20.08 -80.43
N LYS A 34 8.26 19.87 -81.56
CA LYS A 34 8.18 20.87 -82.65
C LYS A 34 7.65 22.24 -82.19
N LYS A 35 6.74 22.27 -81.20
CA LYS A 35 6.05 23.49 -80.76
C LYS A 35 6.75 24.18 -79.59
N PHE A 36 7.29 23.40 -78.67
CA PHE A 36 7.76 23.89 -77.37
C PHE A 36 9.27 23.79 -77.19
N GLU A 37 10.03 23.38 -78.20
CA GLU A 37 11.50 23.31 -78.13
C GLU A 37 12.17 24.66 -78.41
N CYS A 38 13.14 25.01 -77.56
CA CYS A 38 13.94 26.23 -77.73
C CYS A 38 14.96 26.03 -78.84
N ASN A 39 14.93 26.86 -79.88
CA ASN A 39 15.86 26.76 -81.00
C ASN A 39 17.33 27.15 -80.69
N VAL A 40 17.62 27.61 -79.47
CA VAL A 40 18.99 27.94 -79.03
C VAL A 40 19.65 26.77 -78.31
N CYS A 41 18.93 26.10 -77.42
CA CYS A 41 19.51 25.05 -76.56
C CYS A 41 18.82 23.69 -76.67
N PHE A 42 17.82 23.55 -77.55
CA PHE A 42 17.06 22.31 -77.77
C PHE A 42 16.40 21.73 -76.52
N ASN A 43 16.20 22.56 -75.48
CA ASN A 43 15.40 22.22 -74.30
C ASN A 43 14.00 22.82 -74.43
N TYR A 44 13.03 22.27 -73.70
CA TYR A 44 11.66 22.80 -73.72
C TYR A 44 11.57 24.21 -73.11
N ILE A 45 10.86 25.10 -73.80
CA ILE A 45 10.54 26.48 -73.41
C ILE A 45 9.65 26.46 -72.15
N LEU A 46 8.67 25.56 -72.14
CA LEU A 46 7.74 25.29 -71.04
C LEU A 46 7.94 23.87 -70.51
N ASP A 47 7.85 23.69 -69.20
CA ASP A 47 8.02 22.42 -68.51
C ASP A 47 7.16 22.40 -67.24
N THR A 48 7.06 21.24 -66.57
CA THR A 48 6.33 21.00 -65.32
C THR A 48 6.55 22.09 -64.26
N LYS A 49 7.76 22.64 -64.18
CA LYS A 49 8.16 23.69 -63.22
C LYS A 49 8.17 25.11 -63.80
N LYS A 50 8.08 25.25 -65.12
CA LYS A 50 8.24 26.52 -65.85
C LYS A 50 7.05 26.70 -66.78
N LYS A 51 6.03 27.40 -66.29
CA LYS A 51 4.76 27.63 -67.00
C LYS A 51 4.68 29.00 -67.68
N GLU A 52 5.78 29.74 -67.81
CA GLU A 52 5.81 31.07 -68.44
C GLU A 52 6.67 31.10 -69.70
N ALA A 53 6.09 31.57 -70.81
CA ALA A 53 6.80 31.76 -72.08
C ALA A 53 6.98 33.27 -72.34
N ARG A 54 8.17 33.67 -72.80
CA ARG A 54 8.53 35.08 -73.04
C ARG A 54 8.91 35.29 -74.50
N GLN A 55 8.41 36.36 -75.11
CA GLN A 55 8.66 36.70 -76.50
C GLN A 55 9.17 38.14 -76.67
N CYS A 56 9.96 38.37 -77.72
CA CYS A 56 10.30 39.73 -78.13
C CYS A 56 9.12 40.42 -78.83
N ILE A 57 9.32 41.68 -79.24
CA ILE A 57 8.29 42.47 -79.94
C ILE A 57 7.86 41.83 -81.27
N GLU A 58 8.78 41.14 -81.94
CA GLU A 58 8.54 40.40 -83.18
C GLU A 58 8.01 38.97 -82.96
N GLY A 59 7.68 38.59 -81.71
CA GLY A 59 7.07 37.29 -81.40
C GLY A 59 8.03 36.09 -81.34
N HIS A 60 9.35 36.27 -81.45
CA HIS A 60 10.31 35.16 -81.31
C HIS A 60 10.42 34.71 -79.85
N ILE A 61 10.49 33.38 -79.64
CA ILE A 61 10.44 32.74 -78.32
C ILE A 61 11.69 31.87 -78.14
N VAL A 62 12.31 31.98 -76.98
CA VAL A 62 13.34 31.06 -76.49
C VAL A 62 13.10 30.79 -75.01
N CYS A 63 13.72 29.74 -74.45
CA CYS A 63 13.58 29.43 -73.04
C CYS A 63 14.18 30.55 -72.16
N LEU A 64 13.66 30.71 -70.94
CA LEU A 64 14.08 31.76 -70.01
C LEU A 64 15.61 31.78 -69.76
N PRO A 65 16.30 30.63 -69.58
CA PRO A 65 17.76 30.61 -69.46
C PRO A 65 18.48 31.15 -70.71
N CYS A 66 18.00 30.82 -71.92
CA CYS A 66 18.57 31.35 -73.16
C CYS A 66 18.35 32.86 -73.30
N TRP A 67 17.18 33.36 -72.91
CA TRP A 67 16.95 34.80 -72.81
C TRP A 67 17.93 35.47 -71.85
N GLN A 68 18.06 34.94 -70.63
CA GLN A 68 18.97 35.47 -69.61
C GLN A 68 20.42 35.48 -70.09
N GLN A 69 20.87 34.37 -70.70
CA GLN A 69 22.24 34.24 -71.19
C GLN A 69 22.52 35.17 -72.38
N SER A 70 21.62 35.23 -73.36
CA SER A 70 21.78 36.10 -74.53
C SER A 70 21.83 37.57 -74.12
N LEU A 71 20.89 38.01 -73.27
CA LEU A 71 20.76 39.42 -72.87
C LEU A 71 21.83 39.89 -71.87
N ARG A 72 22.68 38.99 -71.36
CA ARG A 72 23.91 39.38 -70.65
C ARG A 72 24.98 39.87 -71.61
N GLY A 73 25.09 39.27 -72.79
CA GLY A 73 26.09 39.63 -73.79
C GLY A 73 25.58 40.68 -74.77
N ARG A 74 24.42 40.42 -75.39
CA ARG A 74 23.85 41.26 -76.44
C ARG A 74 22.42 41.63 -76.09
N LYS A 75 22.12 42.93 -76.02
CA LYS A 75 20.80 43.49 -75.68
C LYS A 75 19.83 43.44 -76.86
N GLU A 76 19.75 42.29 -77.52
CA GLU A 76 18.97 42.05 -78.73
C GLU A 76 18.37 40.64 -78.74
N CYS A 77 17.32 40.45 -79.53
CA CYS A 77 16.75 39.12 -79.80
C CYS A 77 17.71 38.23 -80.60
N THR A 78 17.84 36.96 -80.22
CA THR A 78 18.72 36.00 -80.90
C THR A 78 18.33 35.67 -82.34
N GLN A 79 17.07 35.92 -82.72
CA GLN A 79 16.52 35.54 -84.04
C GLN A 79 16.37 36.76 -84.97
N CYS A 80 15.78 37.86 -84.51
CA CYS A 80 15.53 39.06 -85.33
C CYS A 80 16.39 40.27 -85.00
N ARG A 81 17.25 40.20 -83.97
CA ARG A 81 18.10 41.31 -83.50
C ARG A 81 17.34 42.57 -83.06
N SER A 82 16.02 42.49 -82.85
CA SER A 82 15.25 43.58 -82.24
C SER A 82 15.82 43.93 -80.85
N PRO A 83 15.97 45.20 -80.46
CA PRO A 83 16.49 45.58 -79.14
C PRO A 83 15.66 44.99 -77.98
N VAL A 84 16.35 44.43 -76.98
CA VAL A 84 15.75 43.90 -75.74
C VAL A 84 16.67 44.26 -74.57
N GLU A 85 16.26 45.21 -73.73
CA GLU A 85 17.09 45.71 -72.62
C GLU A 85 17.33 44.65 -71.54
N SER A 86 16.28 43.90 -71.22
CA SER A 86 16.26 42.90 -70.15
C SER A 86 15.12 41.90 -70.34
N VAL A 87 15.19 40.79 -69.61
CA VAL A 87 14.12 39.77 -69.58
C VAL A 87 12.79 40.34 -69.09
N SER A 88 12.81 41.33 -68.20
CA SER A 88 11.59 41.95 -67.67
C SER A 88 10.83 42.79 -68.71
N LYS A 89 11.50 43.21 -69.79
CA LYS A 89 10.88 43.91 -70.92
C LYS A 89 10.26 42.96 -71.96
N LEU A 90 10.50 41.65 -71.86
CA LEU A 90 9.87 40.66 -72.74
C LEU A 90 8.39 40.48 -72.38
N SER A 91 7.56 40.44 -73.42
CA SER A 91 6.13 40.17 -73.27
C SER A 91 5.88 38.70 -72.96
N ARG A 92 4.87 38.39 -72.16
CA ARG A 92 4.42 37.00 -71.96
C ARG A 92 3.67 36.51 -73.20
N ASN A 93 3.99 35.30 -73.65
CA ASN A 93 3.25 34.64 -74.72
C ASN A 93 2.13 33.77 -74.11
N ARG A 94 0.99 34.41 -73.80
CA ARG A 94 -0.19 33.74 -73.23
C ARG A 94 -0.80 32.69 -74.16
N PHE A 95 -0.60 32.83 -75.47
CA PHE A 95 -1.12 31.88 -76.45
C PHE A 95 -0.40 30.52 -76.32
N MET A 96 0.93 30.55 -76.30
CA MET A 96 1.76 29.36 -76.09
C MET A 96 1.54 28.74 -74.70
N GLU A 97 1.39 29.56 -73.65
CA GLU A 97 1.07 29.09 -72.31
C GLU A 97 -0.29 28.35 -72.27
N LYS A 98 -1.32 28.91 -72.91
CA LYS A 98 -2.64 28.26 -73.00
C LYS A 98 -2.58 26.98 -73.84
N GLU A 99 -1.83 26.96 -74.94
CA GLU A 99 -1.65 25.75 -75.75
C GLU A 99 -0.93 24.64 -74.97
N PHE A 100 0.07 25.01 -74.16
CA PHE A 100 0.74 24.08 -73.24
C PHE A 100 -0.22 23.53 -72.19
N GLU A 101 -1.06 24.38 -71.59
CA GLU A 101 -2.10 23.97 -70.64
C GLU A 101 -3.12 22.99 -71.22
N GLU A 102 -3.46 23.13 -72.51
CA GLU A 102 -4.37 22.25 -73.24
C GLU A 102 -3.69 20.97 -73.78
N THR A 103 -2.36 20.84 -73.65
CA THR A 103 -1.62 19.66 -74.08
C THR A 103 -2.06 18.43 -73.29
N LEU A 104 -2.31 17.32 -73.99
CA LEU A 104 -2.66 16.04 -73.37
C LEU A 104 -1.42 15.36 -72.80
N VAL A 105 -1.52 14.99 -71.53
CA VAL A 105 -0.48 14.29 -70.77
C VAL A 105 -1.08 13.06 -70.09
N LYS A 106 -0.29 12.00 -69.98
CA LYS A 106 -0.56 10.83 -69.16
C LYS A 106 -0.29 11.17 -67.70
N CYS A 107 -1.03 10.54 -66.79
CA CYS A 107 -0.73 10.62 -65.37
C CYS A 107 0.71 10.12 -65.10
N PRO A 108 1.55 10.79 -64.29
CA PRO A 108 2.86 10.27 -63.88
C PRO A 108 2.83 8.85 -63.27
N TYR A 109 1.71 8.45 -62.64
CA TYR A 109 1.50 7.09 -62.14
C TYR A 109 1.20 6.06 -63.26
N SER A 110 1.20 6.48 -64.54
CA SER A 110 1.19 5.62 -65.72
C SER A 110 2.59 5.09 -66.07
N ASN A 111 3.64 5.64 -65.44
CA ASN A 111 5.02 5.32 -65.76
C ASN A 111 5.69 4.61 -64.57
N GLN A 112 5.93 3.31 -64.73
CA GLN A 112 6.50 2.47 -63.68
C GLN A 112 7.89 2.95 -63.22
N LYS A 113 8.70 3.54 -64.12
CA LYS A 113 10.03 4.04 -63.80
C LYS A 113 9.97 5.21 -62.81
N ILE A 114 9.07 6.18 -63.05
CA ILE A 114 8.84 7.34 -62.17
C ILE A 114 8.44 6.87 -60.76
N ILE A 115 7.54 5.88 -60.66
CA ILE A 115 7.11 5.33 -59.37
C ILE A 115 8.27 4.64 -58.65
N LYS A 116 9.04 3.80 -59.35
CA LYS A 116 10.20 3.08 -58.78
C LYS A 116 11.27 4.04 -58.26
N GLU A 117 11.58 5.09 -59.01
CA GLU A 117 12.53 6.14 -58.60
C GLU A 117 12.05 6.90 -57.37
N ALA A 118 10.75 7.20 -57.27
CA ALA A 118 10.17 7.89 -56.13
C ALA A 118 10.17 7.05 -54.84
N ILE A 119 10.00 5.72 -54.96
CA ILE A 119 10.06 4.79 -53.81
C ILE A 119 11.53 4.53 -53.39
N GLY A 120 12.46 4.53 -54.35
CA GLY A 120 13.87 4.21 -54.15
C GLY A 120 14.15 2.70 -54.18
N THR A 121 15.29 2.32 -54.75
CA THR A 121 15.68 0.91 -54.95
C THR A 121 15.84 0.12 -53.66
N GLN A 122 16.34 0.74 -52.59
CA GLN A 122 16.49 0.11 -51.27
C GLN A 122 15.15 -0.13 -50.55
N SER A 123 14.10 0.61 -50.94
CA SER A 123 12.77 0.48 -50.35
C SER A 123 11.92 -0.63 -50.98
N ILE A 124 12.39 -1.28 -52.05
CA ILE A 124 11.63 -2.34 -52.74
C ILE A 124 11.37 -3.53 -51.83
N ASN A 125 12.30 -3.82 -50.90
CA ASN A 125 12.12 -4.86 -49.88
C ASN A 125 11.03 -4.51 -48.84
N ASN A 126 10.66 -3.23 -48.73
CA ASN A 126 9.58 -2.72 -47.88
C ASN A 126 8.27 -2.52 -48.66
N ILE A 127 8.18 -3.06 -49.87
CA ILE A 127 6.92 -3.14 -50.59
C ILE A 127 6.23 -4.42 -50.12
N ASN A 128 5.04 -4.29 -49.55
CA ASN A 128 4.18 -5.46 -49.41
C ASN A 128 3.73 -5.84 -50.83
N PRO A 129 4.19 -6.98 -51.39
CA PRO A 129 3.93 -7.35 -52.79
C PRO A 129 2.43 -7.49 -53.08
N ASN A 130 1.62 -7.73 -52.05
CA ASN A 130 0.16 -7.80 -52.18
C ASN A 130 -0.51 -6.42 -52.26
N LEU A 131 0.15 -5.34 -51.79
CA LEU A 131 -0.44 -3.99 -51.69
C LEU A 131 0.01 -3.02 -52.78
N ILE A 132 1.18 -3.26 -53.40
CA ILE A 132 1.61 -2.53 -54.60
C ILE A 132 1.90 -3.52 -55.73
N LYS A 133 0.88 -3.69 -56.55
CA LYS A 133 0.96 -4.30 -57.87
C LYS A 133 1.46 -3.26 -58.86
N LEU A 134 2.76 -3.28 -59.17
CA LEU A 134 3.43 -2.32 -60.07
C LEU A 134 3.04 -2.52 -61.56
N ASP A 135 2.31 -3.58 -61.87
CA ASP A 135 1.70 -3.93 -63.15
C ASP A 135 0.40 -3.17 -63.41
N ILE A 136 -0.33 -2.80 -62.36
CA ILE A 136 -1.52 -1.95 -62.48
C ILE A 136 -1.03 -0.51 -62.56
N LEU A 137 -1.29 0.26 -63.61
CA LEU A 137 -0.84 1.66 -63.72
C LEU A 137 -2.04 2.57 -63.98
N CYS A 138 -1.90 3.88 -63.72
CA CYS A 138 -2.93 4.82 -64.12
C CYS A 138 -2.92 4.95 -65.65
N ASP A 139 -4.06 4.80 -66.30
CA ASP A 139 -4.22 4.94 -67.76
C ASP A 139 -4.80 6.31 -68.17
N SER A 140 -5.11 7.17 -67.20
CA SER A 140 -5.74 8.46 -67.44
C SER A 140 -4.86 9.38 -68.28
N VAL A 141 -5.49 9.96 -69.31
CA VAL A 141 -4.96 11.06 -70.12
C VAL A 141 -5.78 12.31 -69.80
N VAL A 142 -5.10 13.36 -69.34
CA VAL A 142 -5.71 14.62 -68.91
C VAL A 142 -5.02 15.78 -69.61
N LYS A 143 -5.64 16.96 -69.59
CA LYS A 143 -4.95 18.18 -70.01
C LYS A 143 -3.94 18.58 -68.95
N PHE A 144 -2.83 19.19 -69.35
CA PHE A 144 -1.77 19.58 -68.42
C PHE A 144 -2.28 20.49 -67.28
N LYS A 145 -3.20 21.42 -67.58
CA LYS A 145 -3.83 22.27 -66.56
C LYS A 145 -4.63 21.52 -65.48
N ASP A 146 -5.16 20.35 -65.82
CA ASP A 146 -5.99 19.52 -64.94
C ASP A 146 -5.16 18.46 -64.19
N LEU A 147 -3.86 18.32 -64.53
CA LEU A 147 -2.97 17.31 -63.96
C LEU A 147 -2.80 17.44 -62.44
N ASP A 148 -2.66 18.66 -61.93
CA ASP A 148 -2.49 18.91 -60.50
C ASP A 148 -3.76 18.47 -59.71
N ASN A 149 -4.96 18.71 -60.26
CA ASN A 149 -6.21 18.25 -59.67
C ASN A 149 -6.33 16.71 -59.72
N HIS A 150 -5.98 16.10 -60.86
CA HIS A 150 -5.94 14.65 -60.97
C HIS A 150 -5.02 14.02 -59.93
N LEU A 151 -3.79 14.54 -59.76
CA LEU A 151 -2.82 14.06 -58.76
C LEU A 151 -3.21 14.41 -57.32
N GLY A 152 -4.01 15.46 -57.10
CA GLY A 152 -4.47 15.88 -55.78
C GLY A 152 -5.69 15.11 -55.29
N ASN A 153 -6.62 14.78 -56.19
CA ASN A 153 -7.98 14.39 -55.80
C ASN A 153 -8.47 13.11 -56.50
N GLU A 154 -8.21 12.94 -57.79
CA GLU A 154 -8.90 11.93 -58.61
C GLU A 154 -8.10 10.63 -58.79
N CYS A 155 -6.77 10.71 -58.78
CA CYS A 155 -5.93 9.56 -59.10
C CYS A 155 -5.99 8.51 -57.98
N HIS A 156 -6.63 7.38 -58.27
CA HIS A 156 -6.67 6.22 -57.37
C HIS A 156 -5.35 5.44 -57.31
N HIS A 157 -4.43 5.69 -58.25
CA HIS A 157 -3.13 5.02 -58.29
C HIS A 157 -2.04 5.72 -57.46
N ARG A 158 -2.40 6.79 -56.74
CA ARG A 158 -1.49 7.50 -55.85
C ARG A 158 -0.91 6.56 -54.81
N VAL A 159 0.39 6.71 -54.58
CA VAL A 159 1.15 5.88 -53.66
C VAL A 159 1.43 6.66 -52.38
N PHE A 160 1.12 6.05 -51.25
CA PHE A 160 1.34 6.61 -49.92
C PHE A 160 2.36 5.78 -49.16
N LYS A 161 3.17 6.45 -48.34
CA LYS A 161 4.04 5.81 -47.35
C LYS A 161 3.32 5.80 -46.00
N CYS A 162 3.13 4.61 -45.43
CA CYS A 162 2.61 4.44 -44.08
C CYS A 162 3.72 4.64 -43.04
N SER A 163 3.35 5.00 -41.81
CA SER A 163 4.25 5.02 -40.66
C SER A 163 4.90 3.65 -40.37
N CYS A 164 4.32 2.54 -40.86
CA CYS A 164 4.94 1.22 -40.79
C CYS A 164 6.03 0.99 -41.86
N ASN A 165 6.46 2.05 -42.56
CA ASN A 165 7.43 2.05 -43.66
C ASN A 165 7.02 1.25 -44.91
N LEU A 166 5.80 0.73 -44.96
CA LEU A 166 5.25 0.11 -46.16
C LEU A 166 4.64 1.17 -47.08
N TYR A 167 4.80 0.97 -48.37
CA TYR A 167 4.11 1.74 -49.40
C TYR A 167 2.84 1.00 -49.83
N TYR A 168 1.78 1.73 -50.14
CA TYR A 168 0.51 1.19 -50.66
C TYR A 168 -0.19 2.22 -51.54
N ARG A 169 -1.22 1.81 -52.27
CA ARG A 169 -2.02 2.71 -53.12
C ARG A 169 -3.27 3.19 -52.41
N ILE A 170 -3.78 4.35 -52.77
CA ILE A 170 -4.98 4.89 -52.11
C ILE A 170 -6.20 3.96 -52.25
N TYR A 171 -6.40 3.29 -53.39
CA TYR A 171 -7.48 2.31 -53.52
C TYR A 171 -7.29 1.07 -52.63
N SER A 172 -6.05 0.72 -52.25
CA SER A 172 -5.74 -0.40 -51.34
C SER A 172 -5.52 0.05 -49.90
N SER A 173 -5.91 1.29 -49.56
CA SER A 173 -5.74 1.86 -48.23
C SER A 173 -6.52 1.09 -47.15
N GLU A 174 -7.74 0.64 -47.46
CA GLU A 174 -8.53 -0.17 -46.53
C GLU A 174 -7.88 -1.52 -46.23
N ASP A 175 -7.39 -2.21 -47.27
CA ASP A 175 -6.73 -3.50 -47.12
C ASP A 175 -5.41 -3.36 -46.35
N HIS A 176 -4.66 -2.29 -46.64
CA HIS A 176 -3.49 -1.94 -45.85
C HIS A 176 -3.86 -1.72 -44.38
N ASN A 177 -4.91 -0.94 -44.07
CA ASN A 177 -5.33 -0.66 -42.70
C ASN A 177 -5.77 -1.92 -41.94
N LYS A 178 -6.39 -2.88 -42.64
CA LYS A 178 -6.74 -4.21 -42.09
C LYS A 178 -5.52 -5.06 -41.75
N GLN A 179 -4.38 -4.85 -42.40
CA GLN A 179 -3.17 -5.66 -42.22
C GLN A 179 -2.03 -4.93 -41.49
N CYS A 180 -2.09 -3.61 -41.39
CA CYS A 180 -1.03 -2.79 -40.83
C CYS A 180 -0.84 -3.08 -39.34
N LEU A 181 0.37 -3.51 -38.97
CA LEU A 181 0.71 -3.82 -37.58
C LEU A 181 0.70 -2.59 -36.65
N LEU A 182 0.87 -1.39 -37.23
CA LEU A 182 0.80 -0.12 -36.51
C LEU A 182 -0.59 0.52 -36.55
N SER A 183 -1.57 -0.06 -37.26
CA SER A 183 -2.94 0.46 -37.21
C SER A 183 -3.55 0.16 -35.85
N ASN A 184 -4.37 1.09 -35.37
CA ASN A 184 -5.16 0.88 -34.16
C ASN A 184 -6.40 0.06 -34.51
N VAL A 185 -6.65 -0.96 -33.70
CA VAL A 185 -7.82 -1.82 -33.77
C VAL A 185 -8.56 -1.76 -32.44
N LYS A 186 -9.88 -1.87 -32.51
CA LYS A 186 -10.73 -1.92 -31.33
C LYS A 186 -10.70 -3.33 -30.76
N CYS A 187 -10.33 -3.47 -29.49
CA CYS A 187 -10.40 -4.74 -28.77
C CYS A 187 -11.87 -5.20 -28.64
N GLU A 188 -12.17 -6.43 -29.04
CA GLU A 188 -13.55 -6.98 -29.03
C GLU A 188 -14.09 -7.22 -27.62
N HIS A 189 -13.22 -7.31 -26.61
CA HIS A 189 -13.60 -7.58 -25.23
C HIS A 189 -13.76 -6.32 -24.38
N CYS A 190 -12.86 -5.34 -24.51
CA CYS A 190 -12.87 -4.13 -23.69
C CYS A 190 -13.09 -2.83 -24.47
N SER A 191 -13.27 -2.90 -25.80
CA SER A 191 -13.48 -1.74 -26.68
C SER A 191 -12.36 -0.69 -26.74
N LYS A 192 -11.21 -0.90 -26.08
CA LYS A 192 -10.04 -0.01 -26.16
C LYS A 192 -9.41 -0.05 -27.56
N GLN A 193 -8.87 1.08 -28.02
CA GLN A 193 -8.07 1.20 -29.24
C GLN A 193 -6.63 0.77 -28.94
N ILE A 194 -6.12 -0.21 -29.67
CA ILE A 194 -4.82 -0.84 -29.41
C ILE A 194 -4.10 -1.03 -30.74
N GLN A 195 -2.79 -0.80 -30.80
CA GLN A 195 -2.02 -1.13 -31.99
C GLN A 195 -2.13 -2.63 -32.27
N ARG A 196 -2.42 -3.00 -33.53
CA ARG A 196 -2.64 -4.40 -33.93
C ARG A 196 -1.50 -5.33 -33.49
N ARG A 197 -0.24 -4.89 -33.57
CA ARG A 197 0.92 -5.66 -33.11
C ARG A 197 0.89 -6.00 -31.61
N LEU A 198 0.25 -5.16 -30.79
CA LEU A 198 0.16 -5.31 -29.33
C LEU A 198 -1.14 -6.01 -28.90
N LEU A 199 -2.03 -6.36 -29.84
CA LEU A 199 -3.34 -6.92 -29.50
C LEU A 199 -3.23 -8.28 -28.80
N GLN A 200 -2.28 -9.12 -29.23
CA GLN A 200 -2.05 -10.43 -28.59
C GLN A 200 -1.52 -10.29 -27.16
N ASP A 201 -0.59 -9.37 -26.93
CA ASP A 201 -0.06 -9.12 -25.59
C ASP A 201 -1.14 -8.52 -24.68
N HIS A 202 -1.97 -7.63 -25.22
CA HIS A 202 -3.14 -7.12 -24.51
C HIS A 202 -4.07 -8.26 -24.05
N TYR A 203 -4.39 -9.23 -24.92
CA TYR A 203 -5.25 -10.36 -24.55
C TYR A 203 -4.66 -11.25 -23.45
N LYS A 204 -3.33 -11.37 -23.41
CA LYS A 204 -2.62 -12.19 -22.41
C LYS A 204 -2.48 -11.49 -21.07
N ASN A 205 -2.25 -10.18 -21.06
CA ASN A 205 -1.76 -9.49 -19.85
C ASN A 205 -2.68 -8.37 -19.36
N ASP A 206 -3.37 -7.66 -20.27
CA ASP A 206 -3.98 -6.36 -19.92
C ASP A 206 -5.52 -6.35 -20.07
N CYS A 207 -6.08 -7.32 -20.80
CA CYS A 207 -7.50 -7.34 -21.12
C CYS A 207 -8.30 -7.98 -19.98
N ALA A 208 -8.65 -7.19 -18.96
CA ALA A 208 -9.44 -7.65 -17.82
C ALA A 208 -10.71 -8.42 -18.21
N THR A 209 -11.40 -8.02 -19.28
CA THR A 209 -12.62 -8.71 -19.77
C THR A 209 -12.31 -10.05 -20.46
N HIS A 210 -11.19 -10.17 -21.18
CA HIS A 210 -10.78 -11.44 -21.78
C HIS A 210 -10.24 -12.40 -20.71
N LEU A 211 -9.45 -11.88 -19.78
CA LEU A 211 -8.88 -12.63 -18.66
C LEU A 211 -9.97 -13.15 -17.72
N SER A 212 -10.94 -12.32 -17.33
CA SER A 212 -12.08 -12.78 -16.50
C SER A 212 -12.90 -13.88 -17.18
N LYS A 213 -13.15 -13.80 -18.49
CA LYS A 213 -13.83 -14.88 -19.24
C LYS A 213 -13.05 -16.18 -19.22
N ASN A 214 -11.73 -16.14 -19.43
CA ASN A 214 -10.91 -17.36 -19.40
C ASN A 214 -10.73 -17.92 -17.98
N LEU A 215 -10.55 -17.05 -16.98
CA LEU A 215 -10.46 -17.45 -15.57
C LEU A 215 -11.76 -18.08 -15.06
N SER A 216 -12.92 -17.69 -15.61
CA SER A 216 -14.20 -18.29 -15.23
C SER A 216 -14.34 -19.76 -15.61
N LYS A 217 -13.53 -20.25 -16.56
CA LYS A 217 -13.49 -21.66 -16.98
C LYS A 217 -12.48 -22.51 -16.21
N LEU A 218 -11.56 -21.88 -15.48
CA LEU A 218 -10.54 -22.60 -14.72
C LEU A 218 -11.13 -22.97 -13.36
N SER A 219 -11.17 -24.25 -13.05
CA SER A 219 -11.49 -24.77 -11.72
C SER A 219 -10.21 -24.94 -10.91
N VAL A 220 -10.29 -24.66 -9.61
CA VAL A 220 -9.18 -24.83 -8.68
C VAL A 220 -9.72 -25.56 -7.45
N LYS A 221 -8.95 -26.53 -6.96
CA LYS A 221 -9.23 -27.23 -5.71
C LYS A 221 -8.95 -26.32 -4.53
N CYS A 222 -9.84 -26.31 -3.55
CA CYS A 222 -9.59 -25.61 -2.29
C CYS A 222 -8.39 -26.25 -1.58
N ASP A 223 -7.43 -25.43 -1.15
CA ASP A 223 -6.24 -25.89 -0.41
C ASP A 223 -6.48 -25.93 1.13
N TYR A 224 -7.72 -25.70 1.56
CA TYR A 224 -8.08 -25.79 2.96
C TYR A 224 -8.08 -27.26 3.41
N GLN A 225 -7.34 -27.57 4.48
CA GLN A 225 -7.15 -28.94 4.95
C GLN A 225 -8.50 -29.65 5.21
N GLY A 226 -8.73 -30.77 4.51
CA GLY A 226 -9.97 -31.55 4.61
C GLY A 226 -11.12 -31.05 3.72
N CYS A 227 -10.90 -30.02 2.90
CA CYS A 227 -11.85 -29.60 1.87
C CYS A 227 -11.46 -30.17 0.50
N GLU A 228 -12.30 -31.05 -0.06
CA GLU A 228 -12.08 -31.62 -1.40
C GLU A 228 -12.82 -30.87 -2.51
N THR A 229 -13.40 -29.71 -2.19
CA THR A 229 -14.26 -28.97 -3.13
C THR A 229 -13.42 -28.34 -4.24
N GLU A 230 -13.78 -28.64 -5.49
CA GLU A 230 -13.23 -28.01 -6.69
C GLU A 230 -14.25 -27.02 -7.25
N LEU A 231 -13.84 -25.75 -7.39
CA LEU A 231 -14.75 -24.66 -7.76
C LEU A 231 -14.11 -23.78 -8.84
N PRO A 232 -14.92 -23.11 -9.68
CA PRO A 232 -14.41 -22.05 -10.55
C PRO A 232 -13.67 -20.98 -9.75
N ILE A 233 -12.56 -20.44 -10.29
CA ILE A 233 -11.73 -19.45 -9.56
C ILE A 233 -12.54 -18.28 -9.01
N HIS A 234 -13.52 -17.76 -9.76
CA HIS A 234 -14.33 -16.64 -9.31
C HIS A 234 -15.23 -16.94 -8.09
N LYS A 235 -15.44 -18.23 -7.75
CA LYS A 235 -16.19 -18.70 -6.58
C LYS A 235 -15.31 -19.05 -5.38
N ILE A 236 -13.98 -19.09 -5.55
CA ILE A 236 -13.08 -19.53 -4.49
C ILE A 236 -13.07 -18.57 -3.31
N SER A 237 -13.23 -17.26 -3.55
CA SER A 237 -13.26 -16.24 -2.49
C SER A 237 -14.49 -16.40 -1.59
N ASP A 238 -15.68 -16.64 -2.17
CA ASP A 238 -16.92 -16.89 -1.43
C ASP A 238 -16.76 -18.16 -0.55
N HIS A 239 -16.17 -19.21 -1.13
CA HIS A 239 -15.94 -20.48 -0.45
C HIS A 239 -14.93 -20.37 0.71
N ILE A 240 -13.78 -19.70 0.50
CA ILE A 240 -12.80 -19.44 1.57
C ILE A 240 -13.44 -18.62 2.70
N THR A 241 -14.30 -17.65 2.36
CA THR A 241 -15.05 -16.86 3.35
C THR A 241 -15.95 -17.75 4.21
N SER A 242 -16.56 -18.80 3.63
CA SER A 242 -17.33 -19.79 4.38
C SER A 242 -16.47 -20.55 5.39
N HIS A 243 -15.24 -20.96 5.03
CA HIS A 243 -14.31 -21.60 5.96
C HIS A 243 -13.91 -20.66 7.10
N MET A 244 -13.62 -19.39 6.78
CA MET A 244 -13.30 -18.39 7.81
C MET A 244 -14.45 -18.17 8.79
N ASN A 245 -15.69 -18.12 8.31
CA ASN A 245 -16.86 -17.99 9.18
C ASN A 245 -17.03 -19.19 10.11
N HIS A 246 -16.81 -20.41 9.61
CA HIS A 246 -16.81 -21.62 10.42
C HIS A 246 -15.72 -21.58 11.51
N LEU A 247 -14.48 -21.20 11.15
CA LEU A 247 -13.39 -21.05 12.11
C LEU A 247 -13.69 -20.00 13.18
N HIS A 248 -14.19 -18.82 12.80
CA HIS A 248 -14.60 -17.80 13.76
C HIS A 248 -15.67 -18.31 14.73
N SER A 249 -16.67 -19.06 14.23
CA SER A 249 -17.69 -19.64 15.09
C SER A 249 -17.11 -20.66 16.08
N THR A 250 -16.12 -21.45 15.64
CA THR A 250 -15.44 -22.44 16.48
C THR A 250 -14.60 -21.78 17.56
N ILE A 251 -13.83 -20.74 17.22
CA ILE A 251 -13.03 -19.96 18.18
C ILE A 251 -13.94 -19.37 19.26
N LYS A 252 -15.05 -18.75 18.86
CA LYS A 252 -16.01 -18.16 19.79
C LYS A 252 -16.62 -19.20 20.75
N GLN A 253 -16.88 -20.42 20.27
CA GLN A 253 -17.34 -21.52 21.13
C GLN A 253 -16.28 -21.93 22.15
N LEU A 254 -15.00 -21.99 21.74
CA LEU A 254 -13.89 -22.33 22.64
C LEU A 254 -13.64 -21.23 23.69
N GLU A 255 -13.74 -19.96 23.32
CA GLU A 255 -13.64 -18.83 24.26
C GLU A 255 -14.72 -18.90 25.35
N ASN A 256 -15.96 -19.19 24.96
CA ASN A 256 -17.06 -19.37 25.91
C ASN A 256 -16.81 -20.54 26.87
N LYS A 257 -16.32 -21.68 26.37
CA LYS A 257 -15.96 -22.83 27.21
C LYS A 257 -14.82 -22.51 28.17
N ASN A 258 -13.80 -21.79 27.70
CA ASN A 258 -12.70 -21.37 28.57
C ASN A 258 -13.20 -20.44 29.69
N LYS A 259 -14.12 -19.53 29.39
CA LYS A 259 -14.74 -18.67 30.40
C LYS A 259 -15.47 -19.49 31.47
N GLU A 260 -16.28 -20.47 31.07
CA GLU A 260 -16.99 -21.37 31.99
C GLU A 260 -16.02 -22.17 32.88
N ILE A 261 -14.91 -22.66 32.31
CA ILE A 261 -13.87 -23.37 33.07
C ILE A 261 -13.22 -22.45 34.11
N MET A 262 -12.92 -21.20 33.75
CA MET A 262 -12.31 -20.23 34.66
C MET A 262 -13.23 -19.87 35.84
N GLU A 263 -14.54 -19.74 35.59
CA GLU A 263 -15.53 -19.51 36.66
C GLU A 263 -15.56 -20.69 37.64
N LYS A 264 -15.62 -21.93 37.13
CA LYS A 264 -15.58 -23.15 37.97
C LYS A 264 -14.28 -23.27 38.77
N LEU A 265 -13.16 -22.84 38.21
CA LEU A 265 -11.87 -22.87 38.91
C LEU A 265 -11.86 -21.93 40.12
N GLU A 266 -12.44 -20.74 40.00
CA GLU A 266 -12.52 -19.77 41.10
C GLU A 266 -13.44 -20.25 42.24
N ASP A 267 -14.54 -20.93 41.89
CA ASP A 267 -15.43 -21.57 42.86
C ASP A 267 -14.68 -22.64 43.69
N VAL A 268 -13.89 -23.48 43.02
CA VAL A 268 -13.07 -24.51 43.67
C VAL A 268 -12.00 -23.87 44.55
N LYS A 269 -11.33 -22.81 44.08
CA LYS A 269 -10.32 -22.07 44.86
C LYS A 269 -10.93 -21.49 46.14
N SER A 270 -12.09 -20.86 46.02
CA SER A 270 -12.84 -20.32 47.16
C SER A 270 -13.25 -21.39 48.15
N ALA A 271 -13.68 -22.57 47.67
CA ALA A 271 -13.99 -23.70 48.53
C ALA A 271 -12.76 -24.23 49.28
N CYS A 272 -11.62 -24.35 48.60
CA CYS A 272 -10.35 -24.76 49.20
C CYS A 272 -9.91 -23.80 50.31
N ASN A 273 -9.97 -22.49 50.06
CA ASN A 273 -9.62 -21.46 51.05
C ASN A 273 -10.48 -21.55 52.31
N ARG A 274 -11.79 -21.80 52.18
CA ARG A 274 -12.67 -22.02 53.33
C ARG A 274 -12.22 -23.21 54.18
N SER A 275 -11.90 -24.34 53.54
CA SER A 275 -11.40 -25.53 54.23
C SER A 275 -10.06 -25.29 54.94
N ILE A 276 -9.15 -24.50 54.33
CA ILE A 276 -7.88 -24.13 54.95
C ILE A 276 -8.11 -23.33 56.24
N LEU A 277 -8.99 -22.33 56.20
CA LEU A 277 -9.31 -21.51 57.38
C LEU A 277 -9.93 -22.35 58.51
N GLU A 278 -10.80 -23.30 58.16
CA GLU A 278 -11.39 -24.23 59.13
C GLU A 278 -10.32 -25.11 59.79
N ILE A 279 -9.37 -25.65 59.02
CA ILE A 279 -8.24 -26.43 59.55
C ILE A 279 -7.39 -25.59 60.51
N VAL A 280 -7.10 -24.33 60.17
CA VAL A 280 -6.34 -23.41 61.04
C VAL A 280 -7.07 -23.16 62.35
N PHE A 281 -8.38 -22.90 62.29
CA PHE A 281 -9.21 -22.67 63.47
C PHE A 281 -9.26 -23.90 64.40
N LEU A 282 -9.44 -25.09 63.82
CA LEU A 282 -9.46 -26.35 64.58
C LEU A 282 -8.10 -26.65 65.24
N LYS A 283 -6.99 -26.37 64.55
CA LYS A 283 -5.64 -26.48 65.14
C LYS A 283 -5.45 -25.54 66.33
N GLY A 284 -5.90 -24.30 66.22
CA GLY A 284 -5.85 -23.33 67.33
C GLY A 284 -6.66 -23.82 68.54
N SER A 285 -7.87 -24.32 68.30
CA SER A 285 -8.73 -24.89 69.35
C SER A 285 -8.11 -26.12 70.02
N LEU A 286 -7.49 -27.01 69.25
CA LEU A 286 -6.80 -28.19 69.77
C LEU A 286 -5.60 -27.82 70.66
N ASN A 287 -4.83 -26.79 70.26
CA ASN A 287 -3.71 -26.30 71.06
C ASN A 287 -4.17 -25.72 72.40
N ASN A 288 -5.29 -24.99 72.43
CA ASN A 288 -5.85 -24.45 73.67
C ASN A 288 -6.28 -25.57 74.64
N VAL A 289 -6.81 -26.69 74.13
CA VAL A 289 -7.17 -27.85 74.96
C VAL A 289 -5.93 -28.57 75.51
N ARG A 290 -4.82 -28.59 74.78
CA ARG A 290 -3.56 -29.24 75.21
C ARG A 290 -2.73 -28.42 76.20
N LEU A 291 -2.84 -27.09 76.21
CA LEU A 291 -1.91 -26.18 76.90
C LEU A 291 -2.40 -25.64 78.26
N GLY A 292 -3.43 -26.24 78.87
CA GLY A 292 -4.04 -25.76 80.13
C GLY A 292 -3.10 -25.55 81.34
N TYR A 293 -1.81 -25.90 81.25
CA TYR A 293 -0.80 -25.64 82.29
C TYR A 293 0.59 -25.31 81.72
N ALA A 294 0.71 -25.01 80.42
CA ALA A 294 2.01 -24.70 79.85
C ALA A 294 2.41 -23.25 80.17
N ASN A 295 3.56 -23.08 80.83
CA ASN A 295 4.16 -21.77 81.09
C ASN A 295 4.76 -21.12 79.83
N SER A 296 4.51 -21.68 78.65
CA SER A 296 4.93 -21.14 77.36
C SER A 296 3.91 -21.39 76.25
N LEU A 297 3.82 -20.46 75.31
CA LEU A 297 2.95 -20.52 74.13
C LEU A 297 3.72 -20.04 72.89
N SER A 298 3.71 -20.86 71.83
CA SER A 298 4.16 -20.48 70.49
C SER A 298 2.93 -20.45 69.58
N SER A 299 2.66 -19.30 68.97
CA SER A 299 1.48 -19.09 68.12
C SER A 299 1.72 -17.99 67.09
N PHE A 300 0.68 -17.67 66.32
CA PHE A 300 0.70 -16.54 65.40
C PHE A 300 -0.63 -15.80 65.38
N TRP A 301 -0.58 -14.54 64.94
CA TRP A 301 -1.72 -13.68 64.72
C TRP A 301 -1.75 -13.25 63.26
N ALA A 302 -2.75 -13.76 62.53
CA ALA A 302 -3.04 -13.30 61.18
C ALA A 302 -4.06 -12.15 61.21
N ILE A 303 -3.73 -11.04 60.56
CA ILE A 303 -4.60 -9.89 60.38
C ILE A 303 -4.97 -9.82 58.90
N SER A 304 -6.15 -10.34 58.57
CA SER A 304 -6.65 -10.29 57.20
C SER A 304 -6.97 -8.85 56.78
N ASP A 305 -6.73 -8.55 55.50
CA ASP A 305 -6.90 -7.25 54.88
C ASP A 305 -6.23 -6.12 55.68
N TYR A 306 -5.02 -6.40 56.17
CA TYR A 306 -4.24 -5.45 56.95
C TYR A 306 -4.02 -4.16 56.15
N LYS A 307 -3.71 -4.29 54.85
CA LYS A 307 -3.47 -3.15 53.96
C LYS A 307 -4.65 -2.17 53.86
N SER A 308 -5.88 -2.66 53.78
CA SER A 308 -7.04 -1.76 53.73
C SER A 308 -7.34 -1.17 55.09
N LYS A 309 -7.18 -1.97 56.17
CA LYS A 309 -7.35 -1.51 57.56
C LYS A 309 -6.43 -0.35 57.89
N LEU A 310 -5.23 -0.25 57.33
CA LEU A 310 -4.33 0.89 57.58
C LEU A 310 -4.99 2.26 57.41
N ARG A 311 -5.97 2.40 56.49
CA ARG A 311 -6.67 3.67 56.30
C ARG A 311 -7.55 4.07 57.50
N GLU A 312 -8.01 3.09 58.27
CA GLU A 312 -8.92 3.26 59.41
C GLU A 312 -8.19 3.43 60.75
N TYR A 313 -6.91 3.08 60.81
CA TYR A 313 -6.11 3.09 62.05
C TYR A 313 -4.96 4.10 61.97
N PRO A 314 -5.21 5.43 61.98
CA PRO A 314 -4.17 6.46 61.98
C PRO A 314 -3.32 6.43 63.28
N HIS A 315 -2.30 7.30 63.37
CA HIS A 315 -1.42 7.39 64.54
C HIS A 315 -2.20 7.35 65.88
N ARG A 316 -1.73 6.53 66.82
CA ARG A 316 -2.36 6.20 68.14
C ARG A 316 -3.60 5.30 68.10
N LYS A 317 -4.12 4.90 66.94
CA LYS A 317 -5.11 3.82 66.84
C LYS A 317 -4.40 2.47 66.76
N PHE A 318 -5.05 1.45 67.29
CA PHE A 318 -4.48 0.11 67.39
C PHE A 318 -5.50 -0.97 67.02
N LEU A 319 -4.97 -2.12 66.63
CA LEU A 319 -5.70 -3.38 66.47
C LEU A 319 -5.31 -4.29 67.63
N ASP A 320 -6.28 -5.00 68.19
CA ASP A 320 -6.04 -6.01 69.22
C ASP A 320 -6.22 -7.42 68.63
N SER A 321 -5.35 -8.34 69.03
CA SER A 321 -5.56 -9.77 68.81
C SER A 321 -6.66 -10.29 69.72
N ASN A 322 -7.16 -11.48 69.40
CA ASN A 322 -7.90 -12.26 70.38
C ASN A 322 -7.02 -12.51 71.61
N ALA A 323 -7.64 -12.52 72.79
CA ALA A 323 -6.93 -12.86 74.01
C ALA A 323 -6.59 -14.36 74.05
N PHE A 324 -5.43 -14.67 74.61
CA PHE A 324 -4.93 -16.04 74.78
C PHE A 324 -4.35 -16.20 76.20
N ASN A 325 -4.22 -17.46 76.64
CA ASN A 325 -3.70 -17.78 77.96
C ASN A 325 -2.27 -18.32 77.84
N VAL A 326 -1.42 -17.94 78.80
CA VAL A 326 -0.14 -18.61 79.08
C VAL A 326 -0.16 -18.93 80.57
N GLY A 327 -0.08 -20.21 80.93
CA GLY A 327 -0.41 -20.65 82.29
C GLY A 327 -1.79 -20.11 82.76
N PRO A 328 -1.89 -19.53 83.97
CA PRO A 328 -3.13 -18.94 84.48
C PRO A 328 -3.37 -17.49 84.00
N PHE A 329 -2.43 -16.88 83.27
CA PHE A 329 -2.49 -15.46 82.91
C PHE A 329 -3.02 -15.26 81.50
N ARG A 330 -3.81 -14.19 81.33
CA ARG A 330 -4.46 -13.86 80.07
C ARG A 330 -3.82 -12.64 79.43
N PHE A 331 -3.45 -12.75 78.16
CA PHE A 331 -2.78 -11.70 77.39
C PHE A 331 -3.48 -11.46 76.05
N ASN A 332 -3.21 -10.32 75.42
CA ASN A 332 -3.42 -10.11 73.99
C ASN A 332 -2.30 -9.25 73.39
N TRP A 333 -2.16 -9.31 72.07
CA TRP A 333 -1.27 -8.44 71.31
C TRP A 333 -2.02 -7.20 70.83
N ARG A 334 -1.34 -6.06 70.88
CA ARG A 334 -1.82 -4.77 70.41
C ARG A 334 -0.83 -4.18 69.42
N ILE A 335 -1.24 -3.97 68.17
CA ILE A 335 -0.40 -3.34 67.15
C ILE A 335 -0.90 -1.94 66.83
N TYR A 336 0.02 -0.97 66.79
CA TYR A 336 -0.23 0.40 66.34
C TYR A 336 0.41 0.57 64.96
N PRO A 337 -0.35 0.52 63.85
CA PRO A 337 0.23 0.53 62.52
C PRO A 337 1.06 1.78 62.18
N TYR A 338 0.68 2.94 62.73
CA TYR A 338 1.41 4.21 62.59
C TYR A 338 2.00 4.71 63.93
N GLY A 339 2.17 3.79 64.87
CA GLY A 339 2.89 4.00 66.12
C GLY A 339 2.04 4.44 67.30
N CYS A 340 2.54 4.06 68.47
CA CYS A 340 2.03 4.50 69.76
C CYS A 340 2.45 5.96 70.06
N PRO A 341 1.84 6.62 71.07
CA PRO A 341 2.20 7.98 71.45
C PRO A 341 3.72 8.13 71.66
N GLY A 342 4.31 9.13 70.98
CA GLY A 342 5.75 9.43 71.07
C GLY A 342 6.63 8.78 69.98
N ASN A 343 6.09 7.86 69.17
CA ASN A 343 6.84 7.21 68.09
C ASN A 343 6.05 7.22 66.75
N PRO A 344 5.75 8.40 66.18
CA PRO A 344 5.01 8.48 64.92
C PRO A 344 5.79 7.85 63.76
N GLY A 345 5.08 7.15 62.87
CA GLY A 345 5.66 6.52 61.67
C GLY A 345 6.45 5.23 61.92
N GLN A 346 6.47 4.75 63.17
CA GLN A 346 7.01 3.45 63.55
C GLN A 346 5.84 2.54 63.90
N THR A 347 5.75 1.35 63.32
CA THR A 347 4.82 0.34 63.84
C THR A 347 5.30 -0.08 65.22
N SER A 348 4.39 -0.10 66.19
CA SER A 348 4.67 -0.66 67.51
C SER A 348 3.78 -1.86 67.80
N LEU A 349 4.33 -2.81 68.56
CA LEU A 349 3.61 -4.01 69.00
C LEU A 349 3.82 -4.20 70.49
N HIS A 350 2.72 -4.36 71.22
CA HIS A 350 2.70 -4.45 72.67
C HIS A 350 1.92 -5.69 73.11
N LEU A 351 2.49 -6.42 74.05
CA LEU A 351 1.79 -7.42 74.83
C LEU A 351 1.06 -6.70 75.97
N THR A 352 -0.23 -6.96 76.10
CA THR A 352 -1.05 -6.37 77.17
C THR A 352 -1.57 -7.50 78.05
N SER A 353 -1.46 -7.34 79.36
CA SER A 353 -2.11 -8.23 80.31
C SER A 353 -3.59 -7.87 80.41
N VAL A 354 -4.44 -8.89 80.32
CA VAL A 354 -5.90 -8.75 80.48
C VAL A 354 -6.28 -9.03 81.94
N GLU A 355 -5.62 -10.01 82.58
CA GLU A 355 -5.92 -10.46 83.94
C GLU A 355 -4.67 -11.08 84.59
N LEU A 356 -4.20 -10.52 85.72
CA LEU A 356 -2.99 -10.96 86.45
C LEU A 356 -3.29 -11.54 87.85
N GLN A 357 -4.54 -11.47 88.32
CA GLN A 357 -5.01 -12.08 89.58
C GLN A 357 -4.17 -11.74 90.83
N GLY A 358 -3.75 -10.49 91.04
CA GLY A 358 -2.95 -10.16 92.23
C GLY A 358 -1.44 -10.39 92.12
N LEU A 359 -0.97 -10.98 91.02
CA LEU A 359 0.41 -11.47 90.91
C LEU A 359 1.25 -10.59 89.99
N ASP A 360 2.52 -10.44 90.36
CA ASP A 360 3.54 -9.87 89.49
C ASP A 360 4.14 -10.99 88.63
N VAL A 361 4.13 -10.82 87.31
CA VAL A 361 4.49 -11.87 86.35
C VAL A 361 5.61 -11.38 85.44
N THR A 362 6.77 -12.03 85.52
CA THR A 362 7.86 -11.83 84.56
C THR A 362 7.65 -12.71 83.35
N VAL A 363 7.50 -12.08 82.19
CA VAL A 363 7.21 -12.72 80.90
C VAL A 363 8.34 -12.40 79.93
N TRP A 364 8.92 -13.45 79.36
CA TRP A 364 9.75 -13.37 78.17
C TRP A 364 8.89 -13.59 76.93
N PHE A 365 9.10 -12.79 75.89
CA PHE A 365 8.45 -13.00 74.61
C PHE A 365 9.37 -12.68 73.43
N ASN A 366 9.20 -13.45 72.36
CA ASN A 366 9.80 -13.25 71.04
C ASN A 366 8.67 -12.97 70.03
N VAL A 367 8.88 -12.01 69.15
CA VAL A 367 7.99 -11.68 68.04
C VAL A 367 8.76 -11.73 66.75
N ARG A 368 8.18 -12.40 65.76
CA ARG A 368 8.71 -12.54 64.42
C ARG A 368 7.66 -12.18 63.37
N ILE A 369 8.00 -11.29 62.46
CA ILE A 369 7.21 -10.97 61.25
C ILE A 369 8.04 -11.44 60.07
N GLU A 370 7.51 -12.37 59.27
CA GLU A 370 8.21 -12.93 58.13
C GLU A 370 7.33 -12.98 56.87
N ASN A 371 7.97 -12.75 55.72
CA ASN A 371 7.45 -12.94 54.37
C ASN A 371 8.57 -13.58 53.52
N ASP A 372 8.29 -14.01 52.29
CA ASP A 372 9.21 -14.76 51.41
C ASP A 372 10.65 -14.19 51.35
N ASN A 373 10.81 -12.88 51.50
CA ASN A 373 12.11 -12.19 51.37
C ASN A 373 12.49 -11.30 52.57
N TYR A 374 11.70 -11.26 53.64
CA TYR A 374 11.88 -10.28 54.72
C TYR A 374 11.57 -10.85 56.10
N LEU A 375 12.41 -10.56 57.09
CA LEU A 375 12.31 -11.08 58.45
C LEU A 375 12.62 -9.98 59.47
N VAL A 376 11.69 -9.73 60.38
CA VAL A 376 11.89 -8.89 61.57
C VAL A 376 11.65 -9.73 62.81
N GLU A 377 12.68 -9.84 63.65
CA GLU A 377 12.62 -10.58 64.91
C GLU A 377 13.09 -9.71 66.08
N ARG A 378 12.34 -9.76 67.18
CA ARG A 378 12.63 -9.03 68.42
C ARG A 378 12.18 -9.83 69.64
N CYS A 379 13.02 -9.87 70.68
CA CYS A 379 12.68 -10.49 71.96
C CYS A 379 12.81 -9.49 73.12
N LYS A 380 12.06 -9.74 74.21
CA LYS A 380 12.06 -8.91 75.42
C LYS A 380 11.59 -9.71 76.63
N THR A 381 12.18 -9.44 77.80
CA THR A 381 11.64 -9.83 79.11
C THR A 381 11.05 -8.62 79.81
N PHE A 382 9.88 -8.76 80.41
CA PHE A 382 9.24 -7.69 81.19
C PHE A 382 8.43 -8.23 82.37
N CYS A 383 8.42 -7.49 83.49
CA CYS A 383 7.58 -7.79 84.65
C CYS A 383 6.28 -7.00 84.58
N PHE A 384 5.16 -7.71 84.48
CA PHE A 384 3.82 -7.14 84.55
C PHE A 384 3.36 -7.12 85.99
N ASN A 385 3.03 -5.92 86.50
CA ASN A 385 2.57 -5.75 87.88
C ASN A 385 1.09 -5.34 87.88
N GLU A 386 0.31 -5.83 88.84
CA GLU A 386 -1.15 -5.64 88.86
C GLU A 386 -1.58 -4.17 88.93
N VAL A 387 -0.83 -3.35 89.69
CA VAL A 387 -1.17 -1.95 89.97
C VAL A 387 -1.13 -1.07 88.71
N HIS A 388 -0.43 -1.50 87.66
CA HIS A 388 -0.32 -0.78 86.41
C HIS A 388 -0.63 -1.70 85.24
N ARG A 389 -1.85 -1.59 84.67
CA ARG A 389 -2.20 -2.15 83.36
C ARG A 389 -1.25 -1.55 82.32
N THR A 390 -0.10 -2.19 82.15
CA THR A 390 1.02 -1.68 81.36
C THR A 390 1.07 -2.45 80.06
N GLU A 391 0.89 -1.74 78.96
CA GLU A 391 1.27 -2.25 77.65
C GLU A 391 2.79 -2.34 77.60
N ASN A 392 3.33 -3.52 77.32
CA ASN A 392 4.76 -3.66 77.17
C ASN A 392 5.14 -4.31 75.84
N GLY A 393 6.10 -3.73 75.14
CA GLY A 393 6.58 -4.31 73.90
C GLY A 393 7.61 -3.44 73.21
N PHE A 394 7.47 -3.35 71.90
CA PHE A 394 8.40 -2.72 70.98
C PHE A 394 7.78 -1.42 70.44
N PRO A 395 8.07 -0.26 71.05
CA PRO A 395 7.55 1.03 70.57
C PRO A 395 8.09 1.43 69.18
N ARG A 396 9.16 0.77 68.73
CA ARG A 396 9.76 0.89 67.39
C ARG A 396 10.09 -0.51 66.86
N LEU A 397 9.07 -1.28 66.49
CA LEU A 397 9.26 -2.64 65.98
C LEU A 397 9.91 -2.60 64.59
N ILE A 398 9.29 -1.85 63.68
CA ILE A 398 9.66 -1.66 62.28
C ILE A 398 9.05 -0.32 61.80
N THR A 399 9.60 0.34 60.78
CA THR A 399 8.92 1.51 60.23
C THR A 399 7.57 1.11 59.62
N SER A 400 6.56 1.98 59.74
CA SER A 400 5.24 1.72 59.15
C SER A 400 5.32 1.52 57.63
N LYS A 401 6.29 2.19 56.99
CA LYS A 401 6.54 2.04 55.55
C LYS A 401 7.06 0.64 55.22
N GLU A 402 8.13 0.21 55.89
CA GLU A 402 8.73 -1.12 55.63
C GLU A 402 7.72 -2.25 55.91
N LEU A 403 6.92 -2.14 56.97
CA LEU A 403 5.89 -3.16 57.24
C LEU A 403 4.93 -3.32 56.06
N VAL A 404 4.49 -2.21 55.46
CA VAL A 404 3.52 -2.21 54.37
C VAL A 404 4.09 -2.75 53.06
N PHE A 405 5.36 -2.45 52.78
CA PHE A 405 6.00 -2.84 51.54
C PHE A 405 6.60 -4.24 51.59
N GLU A 406 7.16 -4.64 52.73
CA GLU A 406 7.99 -5.84 52.83
C GLU A 406 7.29 -7.00 53.56
N CYS A 407 6.39 -6.70 54.51
CA CYS A 407 5.82 -7.72 55.40
C CYS A 407 4.37 -8.12 55.10
N ILE A 408 3.64 -7.34 54.31
CA ILE A 408 2.28 -7.68 53.89
C ILE A 408 2.38 -8.63 52.67
N ASP A 409 1.63 -9.73 52.70
CA ASP A 409 1.60 -10.66 51.57
C ASP A 409 0.87 -10.09 50.35
N LYS A 410 0.84 -10.87 49.26
CA LYS A 410 0.21 -10.43 48.00
C LYS A 410 -1.30 -10.22 48.12
N ASP A 411 -1.93 -10.87 49.08
CA ASP A 411 -3.37 -10.79 49.32
C ASP A 411 -3.72 -9.62 50.28
N GLY A 412 -2.72 -8.98 50.87
CA GLY A 412 -2.89 -7.82 51.74
C GLY A 412 -2.92 -8.15 53.23
N ASP A 413 -2.57 -9.39 53.60
CA ASP A 413 -2.61 -9.89 54.98
C ASP A 413 -1.26 -9.73 55.68
N LEU A 414 -1.30 -9.58 57.01
CA LEU A 414 -0.11 -9.54 57.87
C LEU A 414 -0.11 -10.72 58.84
N GLN A 415 0.99 -11.45 58.93
CA GLN A 415 1.18 -12.53 59.91
C GLN A 415 2.26 -12.16 60.93
N ILE A 416 1.93 -12.27 62.20
CA ILE A 416 2.83 -12.00 63.33
C ILE A 416 2.99 -13.29 64.14
N PHE A 417 4.15 -13.91 64.08
CA PHE A 417 4.50 -15.09 64.87
C PHE A 417 5.05 -14.65 66.21
N PHE A 418 4.75 -15.40 67.27
CA PHE A 418 5.24 -15.08 68.60
C PHE A 418 5.43 -16.30 69.49
N ASP A 419 6.43 -16.20 70.35
CA ASP A 419 6.69 -17.11 71.46
C ASP A 419 6.59 -16.33 72.76
N ILE A 420 5.91 -16.88 73.76
CA ILE A 420 5.75 -16.26 75.08
C ILE A 420 6.07 -17.32 76.13
N LYS A 421 6.77 -16.92 77.20
CA LYS A 421 7.13 -17.78 78.32
C LYS A 421 7.04 -17.00 79.62
N ILE A 422 6.38 -17.56 80.62
CA ILE A 422 6.39 -17.06 82.00
C ILE A 422 7.69 -17.54 82.65
N GLU A 423 8.52 -16.59 83.08
CA GLU A 423 9.80 -16.87 83.72
C GLU A 423 9.69 -16.88 85.23
N LYS A 424 8.88 -15.98 85.80
CA LYS A 424 8.71 -15.83 87.24
C LYS A 424 7.31 -15.33 87.58
N VAL A 425 6.79 -15.78 88.71
CA VAL A 425 5.54 -15.30 89.32
C VAL A 425 5.85 -14.97 90.77
N GLU A 426 5.53 -13.76 91.20
CA GLU A 426 5.72 -13.27 92.57
C GLU A 426 4.38 -12.82 93.15
N SER A 427 4.12 -13.18 94.41
CA SER A 427 2.94 -12.68 95.15
C SER A 427 3.27 -11.34 95.79
N ASN A 428 2.39 -10.35 95.62
CA ASN A 428 2.50 -9.03 96.26
C ASN A 428 2.07 -9.05 97.74
N GLU A 429 2.43 -10.09 98.49
CA GLU A 429 2.25 -10.10 99.95
C GLU A 429 3.35 -9.23 100.58
N GLN A 430 3.14 -7.92 100.60
CA GLN A 430 3.76 -7.09 101.64
C GLN A 430 3.00 -7.37 102.94
N ASP A 431 3.55 -8.27 103.75
CA ASP A 431 3.18 -8.45 105.16
C ASP A 431 3.27 -7.08 105.88
N PRO A 432 2.15 -6.47 106.29
CA PRO A 432 2.21 -5.35 107.19
C PRO A 432 2.20 -5.91 108.62
N LEU A 433 3.24 -5.57 109.40
CA LEU A 433 3.35 -5.69 110.87
C LEU A 433 4.03 -6.96 111.42
N PHE A 434 5.33 -6.82 111.70
CA PHE A 434 5.83 -6.94 113.08
C PHE A 434 6.90 -5.86 113.32
N SER A 435 6.46 -4.73 113.88
CA SER A 435 7.26 -3.79 114.69
C SER A 435 6.50 -3.57 115.98
#